data_AF-A0A661JLZ5-F1
#
_entry.id   AF-A0A661JLZ5-F1
#
_cell.length_a   1.000
_cell.length_b   1.000
_cell.length_c   1.000
_cell.angle_alpha   90.00
_cell.angle_beta   90.00
_cell.angle_gamma   90.00
#
_symmetry.space_group_name_H-M   'P 1'
#
loop_
_entity.id
_entity.type
_entity.pdbx_description
1 polymer ?
#
loop_
_entity_poly.entity_id
_entity_poly.type
_entity_poly.pdbx_seq_one_letter_code
_entity_poly.pdbx_strand_id
1 'polypeptide(L)'
;VRQISLKGKKRKLKQVTHPGIDSDFYTIVETLIELGYERQPWESMKEWIDKIGSSPLLENENGDLQQIVRRHYRYRFDPMGIKSGEKEKLTELVDNWHRNRKHD
;
A
#
# COMPACT_ATOMS: atom_id res chain seq x y z
N VAL A 1 18.84 1.53 -55.78
CA VAL A 1 18.15 1.00 -54.57
C VAL A 1 18.21 2.07 -53.49
N ARG A 2 17.07 2.69 -53.10
CA ARG A 2 17.04 3.77 -52.10
C ARG A 2 16.96 3.17 -50.69
N GLN A 3 17.94 3.49 -49.85
CA GLN A 3 17.93 3.18 -48.42
C GLN A 3 17.02 4.17 -47.69
N ILE A 4 16.02 3.66 -46.97
CA ILE A 4 15.19 4.47 -46.07
C ILE A 4 15.74 4.28 -44.66
N SER A 5 16.44 5.30 -44.15
CA SER A 5 16.87 5.39 -42.76
C SER A 5 15.68 5.77 -41.87
N LEU A 6 15.12 4.80 -41.14
CA LEU A 6 14.12 5.05 -40.10
C LEU A 6 14.81 5.51 -38.80
N LYS A 7 15.09 6.80 -38.67
CA LYS A 7 15.38 7.42 -37.36
C LYS A 7 14.07 7.56 -36.58
N GLY A 8 13.69 6.51 -35.86
CA GLY A 8 12.61 6.54 -34.88
C GLY A 8 12.98 7.40 -33.68
N LYS A 9 12.30 8.53 -33.50
CA LYS A 9 12.41 9.40 -32.32
C LYS A 9 11.98 8.60 -31.08
N LYS A 10 12.93 8.21 -30.23
CA LYS A 10 12.64 7.51 -28.97
C LYS A 10 11.73 8.40 -28.11
N ARG A 11 10.44 8.04 -28.01
CA ARG A 11 9.52 8.63 -27.02
C ARG A 11 10.07 8.30 -25.64
N LYS A 12 10.42 9.31 -24.83
CA LYS A 12 10.66 9.11 -23.40
C LYS A 12 9.33 8.60 -22.81
N LEU A 13 9.29 7.33 -22.42
CA LEU A 13 8.17 6.79 -21.66
C LEU A 13 8.08 7.59 -20.36
N LYS A 14 7.00 8.35 -20.19
CA LYS A 14 6.69 9.02 -18.93
C LYS A 14 6.43 7.90 -17.93
N GLN A 15 7.32 7.71 -16.96
CA GLN A 15 7.12 6.73 -15.88
C GLN A 15 5.73 6.98 -15.29
N VAL A 16 4.83 6.02 -15.47
CA VAL A 16 3.47 6.14 -14.93
C VAL A 16 3.57 5.83 -13.44
N THR A 17 3.79 6.85 -12.62
CA THR A 17 3.72 6.72 -11.17
C THR A 17 2.27 6.47 -10.79
N HIS A 18 1.93 5.21 -10.49
CA HIS A 18 0.58 4.87 -10.03
C HIS A 18 0.41 5.37 -8.60
N PRO A 19 -0.69 6.09 -8.28
CA PRO A 19 -0.99 6.52 -6.91
C PRO A 19 -0.94 5.35 -5.92
N GLY A 20 -0.41 5.59 -4.72
CA GLY A 20 -0.39 4.59 -3.66
C GLY A 20 0.71 3.53 -3.77
N ILE A 21 1.63 3.63 -4.75
CA ILE A 21 2.91 2.90 -4.68
C ILE A 21 3.79 3.47 -3.55
N ASP A 22 3.70 4.76 -3.31
CA ASP A 22 4.37 5.52 -2.27
C ASP A 22 3.60 5.56 -0.94
N SER A 23 2.71 4.58 -0.70
CA SER A 23 1.85 4.58 0.47
C SER A 23 2.58 4.10 1.72
N ASP A 24 2.49 4.87 2.81
CA ASP A 24 3.08 4.51 4.12
C ASP A 24 2.57 3.17 4.68
N PHE A 25 1.43 2.68 4.18
CA PHE A 25 0.91 1.35 4.49
C PHE A 25 1.95 0.23 4.27
N TYR A 26 2.85 0.37 3.29
CA TYR A 26 3.86 -0.66 3.04
C TYR A 26 4.84 -0.86 4.20
N THR A 27 5.05 0.13 5.08
CA THR A 27 5.87 -0.04 6.29
C THR A 27 5.23 -1.02 7.30
N ILE A 28 3.90 -1.03 7.38
CA ILE A 28 3.14 -1.99 8.19
C ILE A 28 3.25 -3.38 7.57
N VAL A 29 3.12 -3.47 6.24
CA VAL A 29 3.28 -4.74 5.51
C VAL A 29 4.64 -5.37 5.81
N GLU A 30 5.72 -4.58 5.72
CA GLU A 30 7.08 -5.02 6.06
C GLU A 30 7.16 -5.52 7.49
N THR A 31 6.63 -4.75 8.45
CA THR A 31 6.62 -5.13 9.87
C THR A 31 5.88 -6.44 10.12
N LEU A 32 4.70 -6.62 9.51
CA LEU A 32 3.93 -7.85 9.65
C LEU A 32 4.64 -9.07 9.05
N ILE A 33 5.32 -8.89 7.92
CA ILE A 33 6.13 -9.95 7.31
C ILE A 33 7.32 -10.30 8.21
N GLU A 34 8.00 -9.32 8.79
CA GLU A 34 9.09 -9.53 9.75
C GLU A 34 8.63 -10.28 11.02
N LEU A 35 7.36 -10.08 11.42
CA LEU A 35 6.71 -10.82 12.49
C LEU A 35 6.28 -12.25 12.09
N GLY A 36 6.51 -12.65 10.84
CA GLY A 36 6.20 -14.00 10.33
C GLY A 36 4.82 -14.14 9.70
N TYR A 37 4.07 -13.06 9.52
CA TYR A 37 2.81 -13.11 8.78
C TYR A 37 3.08 -13.11 7.27
N GLU A 38 3.03 -14.28 6.65
CA GLU A 38 3.24 -14.38 5.20
C GLU A 38 1.97 -14.02 4.40
N ARG A 39 2.15 -13.27 3.32
CA ARG A 39 1.11 -13.00 2.31
C ARG A 39 1.30 -13.90 1.10
N GLN A 40 0.24 -14.59 0.70
CA GLN A 40 0.29 -15.39 -0.52
C GLN A 40 0.21 -14.50 -1.77
N PRO A 41 0.88 -14.85 -2.89
CA PRO A 41 0.88 -14.00 -4.09
C PRO A 41 -0.51 -13.74 -4.68
N TRP A 42 -1.43 -14.70 -4.56
CA TRP A 42 -2.81 -14.61 -5.05
C TRP A 42 -3.76 -13.90 -4.09
N GLU A 43 -3.34 -13.67 -2.85
CA GLU A 43 -4.15 -13.05 -1.81
C GLU A 43 -4.06 -11.53 -1.91
N SER A 44 -5.20 -10.84 -1.94
CA SER A 44 -5.19 -9.38 -1.91
C SER A 44 -4.70 -8.87 -0.54
N MET A 45 -4.19 -7.63 -0.49
CA MET A 45 -3.77 -7.03 0.78
C MET A 45 -4.93 -6.97 1.79
N LYS A 46 -6.15 -6.68 1.33
CA LYS A 46 -7.33 -6.68 2.20
C LYS A 46 -7.60 -8.08 2.79
N GLU A 47 -7.65 -9.11 1.95
CA GLU A 47 -7.90 -10.48 2.42
C GLU A 47 -6.81 -10.95 3.39
N TRP A 48 -5.55 -10.60 3.10
CA TRP A 48 -4.44 -10.92 3.98
C TRP A 48 -4.56 -10.23 5.34
N ILE A 49 -4.90 -8.94 5.38
CA ILE A 49 -5.14 -8.21 6.63
C ILE A 49 -6.34 -8.78 7.39
N ASP A 50 -7.43 -9.10 6.71
CA ASP A 50 -8.61 -9.77 7.32
C ASP A 50 -8.22 -11.10 7.98
N LYS A 51 -7.41 -11.90 7.28
CA LYS A 51 -6.93 -13.20 7.77
C LYS A 51 -6.06 -13.08 9.01
N ILE A 52 -5.03 -12.24 8.97
CA ILE A 52 -4.07 -12.12 10.09
C ILE A 52 -4.66 -11.35 11.27
N GLY A 53 -5.61 -10.44 11.03
CA GLY A 53 -6.31 -9.68 12.08
C GLY A 53 -7.21 -10.54 12.96
N SER A 54 -7.46 -11.80 12.58
CA SER A 54 -8.13 -12.80 13.41
C SER A 54 -7.17 -13.51 14.38
N SER A 55 -5.86 -13.24 14.30
CA SER A 55 -4.86 -13.77 15.23
C SER A 55 -4.99 -13.09 16.60
N PRO A 56 -4.89 -13.84 17.72
CA PRO A 56 -4.93 -13.25 19.06
C PRO A 56 -3.88 -12.16 19.30
N LEU A 57 -2.73 -12.24 18.61
CA LEU A 57 -1.65 -11.26 18.72
C LEU A 57 -1.94 -9.92 18.03
N LEU A 58 -2.95 -9.87 17.16
CA LEU A 58 -3.35 -8.68 16.40
C LEU A 58 -4.79 -8.25 16.69
N GLU A 59 -5.50 -8.92 17.60
CA GLU A 59 -6.92 -8.67 17.86
C GLU A 59 -7.17 -7.21 18.26
N ASN A 60 -6.31 -6.65 19.12
CA ASN A 60 -6.39 -5.26 19.57
C ASN A 60 -6.07 -4.24 18.46
N GLU A 61 -5.32 -4.66 17.44
CA GLU A 61 -4.86 -3.81 16.34
C GLU A 61 -5.70 -3.96 15.07
N ASN A 62 -6.54 -4.99 15.00
CA ASN A 62 -7.31 -5.35 13.81
C ASN A 62 -8.16 -4.18 13.32
N GLY A 63 -8.81 -3.44 14.24
CA GLY A 63 -9.59 -2.26 13.90
C GLY A 63 -8.79 -1.19 13.15
N ASP A 64 -7.55 -0.94 13.57
CA ASP A 64 -6.66 0.03 12.94
C ASP A 64 -6.17 -0.48 11.58
N LEU A 65 -5.73 -1.74 11.51
CA LEU A 65 -5.29 -2.39 10.27
C LEU A 65 -6.38 -2.36 9.19
N GLN A 66 -7.63 -2.63 9.56
CA GLN A 66 -8.79 -2.54 8.66
C GLN A 66 -9.04 -1.13 8.13
N GLN A 67 -8.90 -0.13 8.99
CA GLN A 67 -9.05 1.27 8.58
C GLN A 67 -7.93 1.70 7.64
N ILE A 68 -6.69 1.30 7.93
CA ILE A 68 -5.50 1.63 7.13
C ILE A 68 -5.60 0.99 5.74
N VAL A 69 -5.89 -0.31 5.62
CA VAL A 69 -5.95 -1.00 4.32
C VAL A 69 -7.06 -0.43 3.43
N ARG A 70 -8.21 -0.05 4.01
CA ARG A 70 -9.31 0.61 3.28
C ARG A 70 -8.88 1.95 2.68
N ARG A 71 -8.11 2.74 3.44
CA ARG A 71 -7.59 4.03 2.97
C ARG A 71 -6.52 3.85 1.90
N HIS A 72 -5.62 2.88 2.06
CA HIS A 72 -4.65 2.52 1.03
C HIS A 72 -5.34 2.14 -0.29
N TYR A 73 -6.40 1.34 -0.23
CA TYR A 73 -7.14 0.94 -1.43
C TYR A 73 -7.78 2.12 -2.14
N ARG A 74 -8.36 3.06 -1.38
CA ARG A 74 -8.85 4.31 -1.97
C ARG A 74 -7.71 5.12 -2.60
N TYR A 75 -6.57 5.24 -1.93
CA TYR A 75 -5.41 5.94 -2.52
C TYR A 75 -4.98 5.32 -3.85
N ARG A 76 -4.97 3.99 -3.93
CA ARG A 76 -4.44 3.26 -5.07
C ARG A 76 -5.41 3.06 -6.23
N PHE A 77 -6.69 2.89 -5.92
CA PHE A 77 -7.68 2.40 -6.89
C PHE A 77 -8.89 3.32 -7.07
N ASP A 78 -9.05 4.36 -6.24
CA ASP A 78 -10.15 5.31 -6.42
C ASP A 78 -9.91 6.12 -7.71
N PRO A 79 -10.81 6.04 -8.71
CA PRO A 79 -10.66 6.78 -9.97
C PRO A 79 -10.76 8.30 -9.76
N MET A 80 -11.36 8.75 -8.67
CA MET A 80 -11.37 10.16 -8.27
C MET A 80 -10.09 10.58 -7.53
N GLY A 81 -9.21 9.63 -7.23
CA GLY A 81 -8.06 9.82 -6.36
C GLY A 81 -8.47 10.05 -4.91
N ILE A 82 -7.50 10.43 -4.07
CA ILE A 82 -7.77 10.87 -2.69
C ILE A 82 -7.45 12.35 -2.53
N LYS A 83 -8.18 13.01 -1.63
CA LYS A 83 -7.88 14.41 -1.26
C LYS A 83 -6.59 14.45 -0.43
N SER A 84 -5.88 15.58 -0.43
CA SER A 84 -4.63 15.74 0.34
C SER A 84 -4.79 15.34 1.81
N GLY A 85 -5.89 15.76 2.45
CA GLY A 85 -6.20 15.41 3.84
C GLY A 85 -6.53 13.95 4.10
N GLU A 86 -6.71 13.12 3.07
CA GLU A 86 -6.87 11.68 3.23
C GLU A 86 -5.53 10.95 3.24
N LYS A 87 -4.51 11.48 2.53
CA LYS A 87 -3.13 10.95 2.60
C LYS A 87 -2.54 11.22 3.97
N GLU A 88 -2.67 12.44 4.48
CA GLU A 88 -2.20 12.82 5.82
C GLU A 88 -2.84 11.95 6.92
N LYS A 89 -4.13 11.68 6.82
CA LYS A 89 -4.83 10.75 7.73
C LYS A 89 -4.32 9.33 7.64
N LEU A 90 -3.92 8.87 6.45
CA LEU A 90 -3.32 7.54 6.28
C LEU A 90 -1.96 7.49 7.00
N THR A 91 -1.11 8.51 6.79
CA THR A 91 0.18 8.64 7.49
C THR A 91 -0.01 8.66 9.00
N GLU A 92 -0.94 9.46 9.51
CA GLU A 92 -1.23 9.54 10.96
C GLU A 92 -1.67 8.20 11.55
N LEU A 93 -2.54 7.45 10.85
CA LEU A 93 -2.97 6.13 11.30
C LEU A 93 -1.83 5.12 11.31
N VAL A 94 -0.96 5.16 10.29
CA VAL A 94 0.22 4.29 10.23
C VAL A 94 1.18 4.61 11.37
N ASP A 95 1.45 5.89 11.63
CA ASP A 95 2.31 6.31 12.74
C ASP A 95 1.73 5.91 14.10
N ASN A 96 0.41 6.05 14.29
CA ASN A 96 -0.27 5.61 15.50
C ASN A 96 -0.13 4.10 15.71
N TRP A 97 -0.34 3.30 14.66
CA TRP A 97 -0.19 1.85 14.75
C TRP A 97 1.23 1.46 15.18
N HIS A 98 2.26 2.04 14.57
CA HIS A 98 3.66 1.81 14.95
C HIS A 98 3.98 2.27 16.37
N ARG A 99 3.38 3.38 16.84
CA ARG A 99 3.57 3.87 18.21
C ARG A 99 2.94 2.93 19.24
N ASN A 100 1.73 2.48 19.01
CA ASN A 100 1.00 1.61 19.94
C ASN A 100 1.74 0.28 20.13
N ARG A 101 2.23 -0.33 19.04
CA ARG A 101 3.01 -1.57 19.10
C ARG A 101 4.38 -1.46 19.78
N LYS A 102 4.98 -0.27 19.83
CA LYS A 102 6.27 -0.06 20.54
C LYS A 102 6.10 0.05 22.06
N HIS A 103 4.87 0.19 22.54
CA HIS A 103 4.56 0.31 23.97
C HIS A 103 4.07 -1.01 24.60
N ASP A 104 3.90 -2.06 23.79
CA ASP A 104 3.62 -3.44 24.21
C ASP A 104 4.90 -4.29 24.23
#